data_AF-A0A3G6UVR3-F1
#
_entry.id   AF-A0A3G6UVR3-F1
#
_cell.length_a   1.000
_cell.length_b   1.000
_cell.length_c   1.000
_cell.angle_alpha   90.00
_cell.angle_beta   90.00
_cell.angle_gamma   90.00
#
_symmetry.space_group_name_H-M   'P 1'
#
loop_
_entity.id
_entity.type
_entity.pdbx_description
1 polymer ?
#
loop_
_entity_poly.entity_id
_entity_poly.type
_entity_poly.pdbx_seq_one_letter_code
_entity_poly.pdbx_strand_id
1 'polypeptide(L)'
;MDDQNSLFTFFIGKKIIDYRHGTPYPLEIFLENGGISAECPWRLHKNGVTAVGSTDYLYVSSILEVYEKFNCISGKIILGIKFYEQVNVLSLEFSEGYQLDLFHDSEHFEGWELYAKTGLSIIS
;
A
#
# COMPACT_ATOMS: atom_id res chain seq x y z
N MET A 1 0.37 0.55 -23.43
CA MET A 1 0.07 1.48 -22.32
C MET A 1 -1.32 1.23 -21.73
N ASP A 2 -2.27 0.64 -22.46
CA ASP A 2 -3.62 0.33 -21.94
C ASP A 2 -3.71 -0.96 -21.09
N ASP A 3 -2.80 -1.91 -21.25
CA ASP A 3 -2.93 -3.23 -20.60
C ASP A 3 -2.71 -3.21 -19.07
N GLN A 4 -1.76 -2.41 -18.55
CA GLN A 4 -1.48 -2.39 -17.11
C GLN A 4 -2.61 -1.74 -16.28
N ASN A 5 -3.25 -0.69 -16.81
CA ASN A 5 -4.42 -0.09 -16.16
C ASN A 5 -5.57 -1.09 -16.01
N SER A 6 -5.76 -1.98 -16.99
CA SER A 6 -6.78 -3.03 -16.90
C SER A 6 -6.49 -4.04 -15.76
N LEU A 7 -5.22 -4.36 -15.49
CA LEU A 7 -4.84 -5.31 -14.45
C LEU A 7 -5.08 -4.75 -13.04
N PHE A 8 -4.86 -3.45 -12.83
CA PHE A 8 -5.18 -2.81 -11.55
C PHE A 8 -6.68 -2.87 -11.22
N THR A 9 -7.57 -2.86 -12.22
CA THR A 9 -9.01 -2.96 -11.99
C THR A 9 -9.42 -4.24 -11.27
N PHE A 10 -8.62 -5.31 -11.35
CA PHE A 10 -8.87 -6.57 -10.64
C PHE A 10 -8.94 -6.40 -9.11
N PHE A 11 -8.20 -5.42 -8.58
CA PHE A 11 -8.10 -5.16 -7.14
C PHE A 11 -9.14 -4.15 -6.65
N ILE A 12 -9.84 -3.45 -7.55
CA ILE A 12 -10.91 -2.53 -7.18
C ILE A 12 -12.08 -3.29 -6.57
N GLY A 13 -12.67 -2.73 -5.51
CA GLY A 13 -13.76 -3.33 -4.75
C GLY A 13 -13.30 -4.43 -3.77
N LYS A 14 -12.01 -4.78 -3.71
CA LYS A 14 -11.50 -5.75 -2.74
C LYS A 14 -11.39 -5.11 -1.36
N LYS A 15 -11.78 -5.87 -0.33
CA LYS A 15 -11.67 -5.46 1.06
C LYS A 15 -10.30 -5.86 1.64
N ILE A 16 -9.73 -4.98 2.45
CA ILE A 16 -8.58 -5.25 3.30
C ILE A 16 -9.04 -6.11 4.47
N ILE A 17 -8.45 -7.29 4.62
CA ILE A 17 -8.74 -8.25 5.68
C ILE A 17 -7.81 -8.05 6.86
N ASP A 18 -6.53 -7.81 6.58
CA ASP A 18 -5.50 -7.70 7.60
C ASP A 18 -4.27 -7.00 7.01
N TYR A 19 -3.29 -6.70 7.84
CA TYR A 19 -1.99 -6.19 7.43
C TYR A 19 -0.90 -6.66 8.40
N ARG A 20 0.34 -6.70 7.93
CA ARG A 20 1.52 -7.02 8.73
C ARG A 20 2.65 -6.09 8.34
N HIS A 21 3.31 -5.51 9.33
CA HIS A 21 4.56 -4.79 9.11
C HIS A 21 5.74 -5.67 9.48
N GLY A 22 6.64 -5.88 8.53
CA GLY A 22 8.05 -6.16 8.81
C GLY A 22 8.76 -4.85 9.15
N THR A 23 9.75 -4.90 10.03
CA THR A 23 10.56 -3.74 10.39
C THR A 23 11.90 -3.80 9.67
N PRO A 24 12.24 -2.87 8.75
CA PRO A 24 11.42 -1.75 8.25
C PRO A 24 10.44 -2.14 7.13
N TYR A 25 10.62 -3.33 6.55
CA TYR A 25 9.88 -3.91 5.43
C TYR A 25 9.73 -5.43 5.62
N PRO A 26 8.85 -6.11 4.85
CA PRO A 26 7.82 -5.53 3.98
C PRO A 26 6.60 -5.03 4.77
N LEU A 27 5.90 -4.03 4.24
CA LEU A 27 4.50 -3.82 4.57
C LEU A 27 3.67 -4.79 3.72
N GLU A 28 2.99 -5.73 4.38
CA GLU A 28 2.04 -6.64 3.77
C GLU A 28 0.61 -6.17 4.08
N ILE A 29 -0.23 -6.03 3.06
CA ILE A 29 -1.66 -5.78 3.19
C ILE A 29 -2.40 -6.95 2.56
N PHE A 30 -3.21 -7.64 3.33
CA PHE A 30 -3.97 -8.80 2.88
C PHE A 30 -5.35 -8.37 2.41
N LEU A 31 -5.72 -8.79 1.20
CA LEU A 31 -7.04 -8.58 0.61
C LEU A 31 -7.82 -9.90 0.57
N GLU A 32 -9.14 -9.86 0.41
CA GLU A 32 -9.99 -11.05 0.28
C GLU A 32 -9.47 -12.09 -0.75
N ASN A 33 -8.84 -11.62 -1.83
CA ASN A 33 -8.31 -12.45 -2.90
C ASN A 33 -6.90 -12.08 -3.38
N GLY A 34 -5.99 -11.77 -2.45
CA GLY A 34 -4.65 -11.36 -2.80
C GLY A 34 -4.01 -10.50 -1.73
N GLY A 35 -3.11 -9.63 -2.14
CA GLY A 35 -2.49 -8.67 -1.26
C GLY A 35 -1.62 -7.66 -1.98
N ILE A 36 -1.02 -6.81 -1.16
CA ILE A 36 -0.01 -5.85 -1.54
C ILE A 36 1.20 -6.14 -0.66
N SER A 37 2.36 -6.36 -1.26
CA SER A 37 3.64 -6.39 -0.56
C SER A 37 4.42 -5.14 -0.95
N ALA A 38 4.93 -4.40 0.03
CA ALA A 38 5.72 -3.20 -0.20
C ALA A 38 7.05 -3.30 0.54
N GLU A 39 8.12 -3.44 -0.22
CA GLU A 39 9.52 -3.39 0.22
C GLU A 39 10.13 -2.01 -0.10
N CYS A 40 9.29 -0.97 -0.04
CA CYS A 40 9.64 0.40 -0.38
C CYS A 40 8.95 1.39 0.59
N PRO A 41 9.43 2.64 0.66
CA PRO A 41 8.77 3.67 1.45
C PRO A 41 7.29 3.81 1.10
N TRP A 42 6.50 4.06 2.15
CA TRP A 42 5.06 4.21 2.01
C TRP A 42 4.54 5.33 2.91
N ARG A 43 3.41 5.92 2.51
CA ARG A 43 2.74 6.95 3.28
C ARG A 43 1.23 6.76 3.22
N LEU A 44 0.62 6.69 4.39
CA LEU A 44 -0.82 6.66 4.56
C LEU A 44 -1.34 8.09 4.79
N HIS A 45 -2.36 8.44 4.04
CA HIS A 45 -3.09 9.70 4.13
C HIS A 45 -4.54 9.45 4.53
N LYS A 46 -5.14 10.43 5.21
CA LYS A 46 -6.56 10.52 5.50
C LYS A 46 -7.07 11.88 5.08
N ASN A 47 -8.03 11.92 4.16
CA ASN A 47 -8.63 13.15 3.63
C ASN A 47 -7.57 14.18 3.16
N GLY A 48 -6.50 13.70 2.51
CA GLY A 48 -5.41 14.52 1.98
C GLY A 48 -4.33 14.92 2.99
N VAL A 49 -4.45 14.55 4.26
CA VAL A 49 -3.44 14.82 5.30
C VAL A 49 -2.64 13.56 5.59
N THR A 50 -1.32 13.66 5.70
CA THR A 50 -0.45 12.55 6.12
C THR A 50 -0.85 12.07 7.52
N ALA A 51 -1.20 10.80 7.63
CA ALA A 51 -1.57 10.15 8.88
C ALA A 51 -0.36 9.43 9.51
N VAL A 52 0.34 8.62 8.72
CA VAL A 52 1.53 7.88 9.15
C VAL A 52 2.37 7.48 7.93
N GLY A 53 3.69 7.43 8.07
CA GLY A 53 4.61 6.97 7.02
C GLY A 53 5.60 5.91 7.49
N SER A 54 6.28 5.30 6.53
CA SER A 54 7.27 4.25 6.79
C SER A 54 8.43 4.69 7.66
N THR A 55 8.74 5.98 7.80
CA THR A 55 9.83 6.47 8.67
C THR A 55 9.38 6.87 10.07
N ASP A 56 8.07 6.91 10.35
CA ASP A 56 7.55 7.36 11.65
C ASP A 56 7.96 6.42 12.80
N TYR A 57 8.28 5.14 12.51
CA TYR A 57 8.80 4.20 13.52
C TYR A 57 10.13 4.66 14.14
N LEU A 58 10.91 5.49 13.45
CA LEU A 58 12.17 6.04 13.95
C LEU A 58 11.96 7.08 15.05
N TYR A 59 10.76 7.67 15.11
CA TYR A 59 10.46 8.82 15.96
C TYR A 59 9.45 8.52 17.07
N VAL A 60 8.90 7.31 17.13
CA VAL A 60 8.01 6.86 18.21
C VAL A 60 8.76 6.04 19.24
N SER A 61 8.26 6.06 20.48
CA SER A 61 8.80 5.24 21.57
C SER A 61 8.53 3.74 21.42
N SER A 62 7.57 3.36 20.58
CA SER A 62 7.19 1.96 20.35
C SER A 62 6.65 1.77 18.94
N ILE A 63 7.09 0.71 18.27
CA ILE A 63 6.59 0.33 16.96
C ILE A 63 5.07 0.02 16.95
N LEU A 64 4.54 -0.39 18.11
CA LEU A 64 3.10 -0.60 18.29
C LEU A 64 2.29 0.67 18.02
N GLU A 65 2.84 1.86 18.29
CA GLU A 65 2.15 3.13 18.02
C GLU A 65 1.96 3.37 16.52
N VAL A 66 2.96 3.01 15.71
CA VAL A 66 2.83 3.05 14.23
C VAL A 66 1.78 2.03 13.78
N TYR A 67 1.77 0.84 14.38
CA TYR A 67 0.83 -0.22 14.02
C TYR A 67 -0.62 0.18 14.34
N GLU A 68 -0.86 0.79 15.50
CA GLU A 68 -2.18 1.29 15.89
C GLU A 68 -2.67 2.39 14.95
N LYS A 69 -1.78 3.31 14.54
CA LYS A 69 -2.11 4.36 13.55
C LYS A 69 -2.44 3.77 12.18
N PHE A 70 -1.76 2.70 11.78
CA PHE A 70 -1.99 2.04 10.49
C PHE A 70 -3.24 1.12 10.48
N ASN A 71 -3.65 0.58 11.63
CA ASN A 71 -4.80 -0.32 11.75
C ASN A 71 -6.12 0.24 11.20
N CYS A 72 -6.19 1.57 11.05
CA CYS A 72 -7.37 2.24 10.50
C CYS A 72 -7.72 1.82 9.06
N ILE A 73 -6.83 1.15 8.32
CA ILE A 73 -7.14 0.64 6.97
C ILE A 73 -7.81 -0.73 6.97
N SER A 74 -7.83 -1.45 8.09
CA SER A 74 -8.48 -2.76 8.20
C SER A 74 -9.96 -2.64 7.88
N GLY A 75 -10.44 -3.51 6.99
CA GLY A 75 -11.83 -3.52 6.54
C GLY A 75 -12.20 -2.46 5.49
N LYS A 76 -11.28 -1.58 5.07
CA LYS A 76 -11.53 -0.63 3.99
C LYS A 76 -11.54 -1.33 2.63
N ILE A 77 -12.22 -0.70 1.66
CA ILE A 77 -12.38 -1.21 0.29
C ILE A 77 -11.50 -0.39 -0.64
N ILE A 78 -10.80 -1.04 -1.57
CA ILE A 78 -10.05 -0.33 -2.63
C ILE A 78 -11.04 0.31 -3.61
N LEU A 79 -11.01 1.63 -3.74
CA LEU A 79 -11.86 2.41 -4.64
C LEU A 79 -11.14 2.77 -5.94
N GLY A 80 -9.83 2.95 -5.88
CA GLY A 80 -9.02 3.38 -7.02
C GLY A 80 -7.57 2.98 -6.86
N ILE A 81 -6.89 2.76 -7.98
CA ILE A 81 -5.45 2.57 -8.05
C ILE A 81 -4.94 3.43 -9.19
N LYS A 82 -3.87 4.18 -8.94
CA LYS A 82 -3.21 5.02 -9.94
C LYS A 82 -1.71 4.79 -9.85
N PHE A 83 -1.09 4.50 -10.99
CA PHE A 83 0.36 4.44 -11.10
C PHE A 83 0.85 5.68 -11.85
N TYR A 84 1.67 6.50 -11.18
CA TYR A 84 2.29 7.69 -11.75
C TYR A 84 3.69 7.34 -12.25
N GLU A 85 3.78 6.78 -13.46
CA GLU A 85 5.02 6.28 -14.07
C GLU A 85 6.18 7.31 -14.04
N GLN A 86 5.88 8.59 -14.20
CA GLN A 86 6.90 9.65 -14.25
C GLN A 86 7.67 9.82 -12.94
N VAL A 87 7.07 9.40 -11.82
CA VAL A 87 7.63 9.55 -10.47
C VAL A 87 7.68 8.22 -9.71
N ASN A 88 7.38 7.10 -10.38
CA ASN A 88 7.31 5.75 -9.81
C ASN A 88 6.51 5.67 -8.50
N VAL A 89 5.33 6.29 -8.49
CA VAL A 89 4.43 6.27 -7.33
C VAL A 89 3.19 5.44 -7.64
N LEU A 90 2.94 4.41 -6.84
CA LEU A 90 1.65 3.73 -6.82
C LEU A 90 0.78 4.29 -5.71
N SER A 91 -0.40 4.77 -6.07
CA SER A 91 -1.38 5.32 -5.13
C SER A 91 -2.62 4.44 -5.10
N LEU A 92 -2.98 3.95 -3.92
CA LEU A 92 -4.19 3.18 -3.67
C LEU A 92 -5.17 4.02 -2.85
N GLU A 93 -6.34 4.27 -3.41
CA GLU A 93 -7.45 4.93 -2.71
C GLU A 93 -8.32 3.89 -2.04
N PHE A 94 -8.58 4.08 -0.74
CA PHE A 94 -9.46 3.25 0.04
C PHE A 94 -10.72 4.01 0.49
N SER A 95 -11.77 3.26 0.79
CA SER A 95 -13.02 3.79 1.33
C SER A 95 -12.80 4.70 2.53
N GLU A 96 -13.72 5.65 2.71
CA GLU A 96 -13.67 6.68 3.74
C GLU A 96 -12.51 7.68 3.57
N GLY A 97 -11.92 7.82 2.38
CA GLY A 97 -10.93 8.87 2.11
C GLY A 97 -9.53 8.57 2.66
N TYR A 98 -9.21 7.28 2.83
CA TYR A 98 -7.83 6.86 3.08
C TYR A 98 -7.10 6.68 1.75
N GLN A 99 -5.81 6.98 1.72
CA GLN A 99 -4.97 6.78 0.54
C GLN A 99 -3.59 6.30 0.96
N LEU A 100 -3.07 5.25 0.33
CA LEU A 100 -1.72 4.74 0.54
C LEU A 100 -0.89 4.99 -0.72
N ASP A 101 0.20 5.72 -0.55
CA ASP A 101 1.16 5.96 -1.61
C ASP A 101 2.43 5.13 -1.32
N LEU A 102 2.90 4.41 -2.34
CA LEU A 102 4.13 3.62 -2.35
C LEU A 102 5.12 4.28 -3.30
N PHE A 103 6.34 4.52 -2.84
CA PHE A 103 7.37 5.29 -3.55
C PHE A 103 8.64 4.47 -3.64
N HIS A 104 9.33 4.49 -4.78
CA HIS A 104 10.69 3.96 -4.86
C HIS A 104 11.67 4.91 -4.20
N ASP A 105 12.54 4.40 -3.31
CA ASP A 105 13.77 5.10 -2.96
C ASP A 105 14.89 4.63 -3.89
N SER A 106 15.70 5.58 -4.35
CA SER A 106 16.71 5.37 -5.38
C SER A 106 17.95 4.57 -4.94
N GLU A 107 17.98 4.09 -3.70
CA GLU A 107 19.19 3.51 -3.10
C GLU A 107 19.22 1.98 -2.99
N HIS A 108 18.10 1.27 -3.11
CA HIS A 108 18.05 -0.20 -2.95
C HIS A 108 17.10 -0.88 -3.95
N PHE A 109 17.22 -2.21 -4.13
CA PHE A 109 16.21 -3.02 -4.83
C PHE A 109 14.93 -3.00 -3.98
N GLU A 110 14.11 -1.98 -4.21
CA GLU A 110 12.86 -1.70 -3.51
C GLU A 110 11.72 -1.72 -4.50
N GLY A 111 10.53 -2.11 -4.04
CA GLY A 111 9.37 -2.13 -4.92
C GLY A 111 8.09 -2.50 -4.21
N TRP A 112 7.06 -2.69 -5.02
CA TRP A 112 5.78 -3.18 -4.57
C TRP A 112 5.28 -4.28 -5.50
N GLU A 113 4.49 -5.18 -4.94
CA GLU A 113 3.78 -6.22 -5.65
C GLU A 113 2.30 -6.16 -5.29
N LEU A 114 1.44 -6.13 -6.31
CA LEU A 114 0.02 -6.44 -6.19
C LEU A 114 -0.20 -7.86 -6.71
N TYR A 115 -0.55 -8.78 -5.81
CA TYR A 115 -0.70 -10.19 -6.14
C TYR A 115 -2.12 -10.68 -5.88
N ALA A 116 -2.61 -11.59 -6.71
CA ALA A 116 -3.86 -12.29 -6.54
C ALA A 116 -3.61 -13.78 -6.32
N LYS A 117 -4.51 -14.45 -5.57
CA LYS A 117 -4.43 -15.92 -5.38
C LYS A 117 -4.59 -16.70 -6.68
N THR A 118 -5.12 -16.08 -7.73
CA THR A 118 -5.23 -16.67 -9.08
C THR A 118 -3.90 -16.70 -9.84
N GLY A 119 -2.81 -16.16 -9.28
CA GLY A 119 -1.50 -16.10 -9.91
C GLY A 119 -1.23 -14.83 -10.72
N LEU A 120 -2.16 -13.87 -10.71
CA LEU A 120 -1.88 -12.52 -11.23
C LEU A 120 -0.89 -11.83 -10.28
N SER A 121 0.16 -11.24 -10.83
CA SER A 121 1.13 -10.42 -10.08
C SER A 121 1.49 -9.20 -10.94
N ILE A 122 1.47 -8.02 -10.31
CA ILE A 122 1.91 -6.75 -10.89
C ILE A 122 3.02 -6.23 -9.98
N ILE A 123 4.22 -6.08 -10.54
CA ILE A 123 5.41 -5.63 -9.82
C ILE A 123 5.95 -4.35 -10.44
N SER A 124 6.56 -3.50 -9.61
CA SER A 124 7.26 -2.28 -10.03
C SER A 124 8.69 -2.54 -10.50
#